data_AF-A0A2E0S3A7-F1
#
_entry.id   AF-A0A2E0S3A7-F1
#
_cell.length_a   1.000
_cell.length_b   1.000
_cell.length_c   1.000
_cell.angle_alpha   90.00
_cell.angle_beta   90.00
_cell.angle_gamma   90.00
#
_symmetry.space_group_name_H-M   'P 1'
#
loop_
_entity.id
_entity.type
_entity.pdbx_description
1 polymer ?
#
loop_
_entity_poly.entity_id
_entity_poly.type
_entity_poly.pdbx_seq_one_letter_code
_entity_poly.pdbx_strand_id
1 'polypeptide(L)'
;MYDIGEMVEIILKESDDFLKVKETLTRIGVASRKEKTLYQSCHILHKQSKYYIVHFKELFALDGKPYNFSDTDIARRNTIANLLEEWNLVKLVDVEKTKDPTLPLNQLKILSFSEKEEWTLTPKYNIGKKS
;
A
#
# COMPACT_ATOMS: atom_id res chain seq x y z
N MET A 1 -12.99 -16.61 3.32
CA MET A 1 -12.65 -16.16 1.95
C MET A 1 -12.67 -14.64 2.01
N TYR A 2 -11.55 -13.97 1.70
CA TYR A 2 -11.48 -12.50 1.78
C TYR A 2 -12.20 -11.91 0.56
N ASP A 3 -13.12 -10.98 0.78
CA ASP A 3 -13.89 -10.37 -0.30
C ASP A 3 -13.06 -9.30 -1.01
N ILE A 4 -12.99 -9.36 -2.35
CA ILE A 4 -12.22 -8.40 -3.15
C ILE A 4 -12.86 -7.00 -3.07
N GLY A 5 -14.16 -6.95 -2.86
CA GLY A 5 -14.93 -5.74 -2.63
C GLY A 5 -14.57 -5.00 -1.35
N GLU A 6 -13.68 -5.52 -0.50
CA GLU A 6 -13.13 -4.79 0.67
C GLU A 6 -11.87 -3.97 0.32
N MET A 7 -11.22 -4.27 -0.81
CA MET A 7 -9.99 -3.60 -1.26
C MET A 7 -10.28 -2.22 -1.86
N VAL A 8 -9.29 -1.33 -1.89
CA VAL A 8 -9.45 0.00 -2.50
C VAL A 8 -9.17 -0.10 -3.99
N GLU A 9 -10.21 -0.05 -4.82
CA GLU A 9 -10.09 -0.05 -6.28
C GLU A 9 -9.59 1.32 -6.78
N ILE A 10 -8.61 1.28 -7.69
CA ILE A 10 -7.98 2.47 -8.27
C ILE A 10 -7.90 2.39 -9.78
N ILE A 11 -7.83 3.56 -10.41
CA ILE A 11 -7.59 3.74 -11.84
C ILE A 11 -6.20 4.35 -12.00
N LEU A 12 -5.40 3.72 -12.87
CA LEU A 12 -4.15 4.29 -13.36
C LEU A 12 -4.43 5.04 -14.67
N LYS A 13 -3.75 6.16 -14.91
CA LYS A 13 -3.89 6.90 -16.17
C LYS A 13 -3.21 6.16 -17.30
N GLU A 14 -2.01 5.67 -17.04
CA GLU A 14 -1.19 4.94 -18.00
C GLU A 14 -0.70 3.62 -17.39
N SER A 15 -0.52 2.59 -18.23
CA SER A 15 -0.04 1.28 -17.78
C SER A 15 1.34 1.35 -17.11
N ASP A 16 2.18 2.31 -17.50
CA ASP A 16 3.51 2.56 -16.92
C ASP A 16 3.43 3.11 -15.48
N ASP A 17 2.32 3.78 -15.11
CA ASP A 17 2.13 4.30 -13.75
C ASP A 17 2.07 3.18 -12.71
N PHE A 18 1.80 1.94 -13.13
CA PHE A 18 1.87 0.79 -12.25
C PHE A 18 3.26 0.66 -11.60
N LEU A 19 4.33 0.81 -12.38
CA LEU A 19 5.70 0.70 -11.86
C LEU A 19 6.04 1.89 -10.94
N LYS A 20 5.57 3.09 -11.28
CA LYS A 20 5.75 4.30 -10.47
C LYS A 20 5.06 4.18 -9.11
N VAL A 21 3.81 3.72 -9.09
CA VAL A 21 3.05 3.50 -7.85
C VAL A 21 3.67 2.36 -7.04
N LYS A 22 4.08 1.26 -7.70
CA LYS A 22 4.78 0.15 -7.04
C LYS A 22 6.06 0.61 -6.35
N GLU A 23 6.89 1.42 -7.02
CA GLU A 23 8.11 1.99 -6.44
C GLU A 23 7.79 2.95 -5.28
N THR A 24 6.84 3.85 -5.48
CA THR A 24 6.42 4.84 -4.47
C THR A 24 5.97 4.17 -3.18
N LEU A 25 5.18 3.09 -3.29
CA LEU A 25 4.71 2.32 -2.15
C LEU A 25 5.86 1.65 -1.35
N THR A 26 7.01 1.35 -1.97
CA THR A 26 8.17 0.82 -1.23
C THR A 26 8.78 1.85 -0.28
N ARG A 27 8.57 3.13 -0.57
CA ARG A 27 9.06 4.28 0.21
C ARG A 27 8.06 4.78 1.26
N ILE A 28 6.94 4.08 1.45
CA ILE A 28 5.90 4.44 2.43
C ILE A 28 5.59 3.26 3.35
N GLY A 29 5.62 3.50 4.65
CA GLY A 29 5.20 2.48 5.61
C GLY A 29 5.62 2.78 7.04
N VAL A 30 6.01 1.72 7.76
CA VAL A 30 6.39 1.81 9.18
C VAL A 30 7.91 1.74 9.29
N ALA A 31 8.51 2.73 9.94
CA ALA A 31 9.95 2.79 10.13
C ALA A 31 10.39 2.21 11.47
N SER A 32 11.38 1.32 11.45
CA SER A 32 12.20 0.96 12.61
C SER A 32 13.38 1.90 12.67
N ARG A 33 13.35 2.87 13.60
CA ARG A 33 14.46 3.82 13.80
C ARG A 33 15.74 3.13 14.29
N LYS A 34 15.59 2.04 15.06
CA LYS A 34 16.72 1.26 15.59
C LYS A 34 17.53 0.61 14.48
N GLU A 35 16.85 0.10 13.46
CA GLU A 35 17.45 -0.66 12.35
C GLU A 35 17.54 0.15 11.05
N LYS A 36 17.18 1.44 11.08
CA LYS A 36 17.05 2.32 9.90
C LYS A 36 16.36 1.61 8.72
N THR A 37 15.30 0.87 9.04
CA THR A 37 14.57 0.00 8.11
C THR A 37 13.16 0.53 7.92
N LEU A 38 12.73 0.67 6.66
CA LEU A 38 11.36 0.99 6.31
C LEU A 38 10.64 -0.27 5.86
N TYR A 39 9.54 -0.59 6.56
CA TYR A 39 8.69 -1.70 6.20
C TYR A 39 7.51 -1.24 5.36
N GLN A 40 7.50 -1.62 4.07
CA GLN A 40 6.38 -1.36 3.17
C GLN A 40 5.10 -1.98 3.73
N SER A 41 4.04 -1.16 3.77
CA SER A 41 2.74 -1.57 4.33
C SER A 41 1.70 -1.91 3.25
N CYS A 42 1.70 -1.15 2.16
CA CYS A 42 0.72 -1.31 1.09
C CYS A 42 1.39 -1.69 -0.23
N HIS A 43 0.62 -2.37 -1.07
CA HIS A 43 1.03 -2.80 -2.39
C HIS A 43 -0.05 -2.45 -3.42
N ILE A 44 0.38 -2.23 -4.65
CA ILE A 44 -0.51 -2.21 -5.80
C ILE A 44 -0.71 -3.64 -6.30
N LEU A 45 -1.97 -4.04 -6.43
CA LEU A 45 -2.39 -5.37 -6.91
C LEU A 45 -3.11 -5.20 -8.24
N HIS A 46 -2.73 -5.99 -9.24
CA HIS A 46 -3.47 -6.11 -10.49
C HIS A 46 -4.21 -7.45 -10.51
N LYS A 47 -5.55 -7.41 -10.56
CA LYS A 47 -6.40 -8.61 -10.52
C LYS A 47 -7.68 -8.38 -11.33
N GLN A 48 -8.03 -9.35 -12.19
CA GLN A 48 -9.24 -9.29 -13.04
C GLN A 48 -9.38 -7.98 -13.83
N SER A 49 -8.28 -7.53 -14.46
CA SER A 49 -8.22 -6.29 -15.26
C SER A 49 -8.47 -4.99 -14.47
N LYS A 50 -8.38 -5.05 -13.14
CA LYS A 50 -8.54 -3.91 -12.23
C LYS A 50 -7.31 -3.77 -11.35
N TYR A 51 -7.07 -2.54 -10.89
CA TYR A 51 -5.99 -2.21 -9.97
C TYR A 51 -6.54 -1.90 -8.58
N TYR A 52 -5.78 -2.29 -7.56
CA TYR A 52 -6.17 -2.09 -6.17
C TYR A 52 -4.98 -1.65 -5.33
N ILE A 53 -5.23 -0.80 -4.33
CA ILE A 53 -4.31 -0.57 -3.22
C ILE A 53 -4.73 -1.48 -2.06
N VAL A 54 -3.80 -2.34 -1.64
CA VAL A 54 -4.04 -3.35 -0.61
C VAL A 54 -2.94 -3.31 0.44
N HIS A 55 -3.31 -3.59 1.68
CA HIS A 55 -2.37 -3.83 2.76
C HIS A 55 -1.76 -5.24 2.63
N PHE A 56 -0.51 -5.42 3.06
CA PHE A 56 0.18 -6.72 2.95
C PHE A 56 -0.55 -7.87 3.66
N LYS A 57 -1.37 -7.56 4.67
CA LYS A 57 -2.20 -8.55 5.38
C LYS A 57 -3.43 -9.00 4.58
N GLU A 58 -3.98 -8.15 3.72
CA GLU A 58 -5.04 -8.54 2.77
C GLU A 58 -4.47 -9.54 1.74
N LEU A 59 -3.20 -9.38 1.35
CA LEU A 59 -2.50 -10.35 0.50
C LEU A 59 -2.32 -11.70 1.21
N PHE A 60 -2.02 -11.71 2.52
CA PHE A 60 -2.03 -12.96 3.29
C PHE A 60 -3.41 -13.61 3.32
N ALA A 61 -4.48 -12.83 3.46
CA ALA A 61 -5.85 -13.32 3.43
C ALA A 61 -6.22 -13.93 2.07
N LEU A 62 -5.78 -13.32 0.97
CA LEU A 62 -5.93 -13.84 -0.39
C LEU A 62 -5.18 -15.17 -0.61
N ASP A 63 -4.00 -15.32 -0.01
CA ASP A 63 -3.23 -16.56 -0.01
C ASP A 63 -3.80 -17.66 0.92
N GLY A 64 -4.86 -17.35 1.70
CA GLY A 64 -5.40 -18.27 2.71
C GLY A 64 -4.51 -18.45 3.94
N LYS A 65 -3.55 -17.55 4.16
CA LYS A 65 -2.68 -17.56 5.35
C LYS A 65 -3.37 -16.91 6.55
N PRO A 66 -2.97 -17.27 7.78
CA PRO A 66 -3.43 -16.56 8.98
C PRO A 66 -3.10 -15.07 8.86
N TYR A 67 -4.11 -14.23 9.02
CA TYR A 67 -3.97 -12.78 8.95
C TYR A 67 -4.75 -12.14 10.09
N ASN A 68 -4.26 -11.00 10.58
CA ASN A 68 -4.95 -10.18 11.56
C ASN A 68 -5.04 -8.74 11.03
N PHE A 69 -6.10 -8.46 10.28
CA PHE A 69 -6.33 -7.15 9.67
C PHE A 69 -7.21 -6.32 10.61
N SER A 70 -6.64 -5.24 11.17
CA SER A 70 -7.34 -4.37 12.12
C SER A 70 -7.71 -3.02 11.50
N ASP A 71 -8.55 -2.25 12.20
CA ASP A 71 -8.89 -0.87 11.81
C ASP A 71 -7.67 0.02 11.60
N THR A 72 -6.59 -0.18 12.37
CA THR A 72 -5.32 0.53 12.16
C THR A 72 -4.69 0.20 10.80
N ASP A 73 -4.81 -1.04 10.32
CA ASP A 73 -4.30 -1.42 9.01
C ASP A 73 -5.18 -0.87 7.88
N ILE A 74 -6.51 -0.85 8.07
CA ILE A 74 -7.47 -0.20 7.16
C ILE A 74 -7.16 1.29 7.07
N ALA A 75 -7.03 1.96 8.21
CA ALA A 75 -6.74 3.38 8.29
C ALA A 75 -5.41 3.72 7.62
N ARG A 76 -4.39 2.86 7.76
CA ARG A 76 -3.10 3.00 7.08
C ARG A 76 -3.26 2.88 5.56
N ARG A 77 -3.96 1.85 5.08
CA ARG A 77 -4.24 1.64 3.65
C ARG A 77 -4.98 2.83 3.06
N ASN A 78 -6.04 3.29 3.72
CA ASN A 78 -6.87 4.40 3.29
C ASN A 78 -6.05 5.70 3.19
N THR A 79 -5.24 6.00 4.22
CA THR A 79 -4.37 7.19 4.20
C THR A 79 -3.36 7.15 3.07
N ILE A 80 -2.74 5.99 2.83
CA ILE A 80 -1.78 5.83 1.72
C ILE A 80 -2.49 5.95 0.38
N ALA A 81 -3.68 5.39 0.22
CA ALA A 81 -4.47 5.49 -1.00
C ALA A 81 -4.86 6.95 -1.31
N ASN A 82 -5.31 7.69 -0.30
CA ASN A 82 -5.62 9.11 -0.41
C ASN A 82 -4.38 9.93 -0.80
N LEU A 83 -3.22 9.67 -0.18
CA LEU A 83 -1.96 10.35 -0.54
C LEU A 83 -1.57 10.13 -2.00
N LEU A 84 -1.71 8.90 -2.50
CA LEU A 84 -1.42 8.59 -3.91
C LEU A 84 -2.37 9.32 -4.87
N GLU A 85 -3.64 9.49 -4.48
CA GLU A 85 -4.60 10.28 -5.24
C GLU A 85 -4.29 11.78 -5.18
N GLU A 86 -3.93 12.32 -4.01
CA GLU A 86 -3.51 13.73 -3.84
C GLU A 86 -2.27 14.05 -4.68
N TRP A 87 -1.33 13.10 -4.80
CA TRP A 87 -0.16 13.22 -5.69
C TRP A 87 -0.49 12.93 -7.16
N ASN A 88 -1.75 12.67 -7.48
CA ASN A 88 -2.27 12.45 -8.82
C ASN A 88 -1.60 11.25 -9.54
N LEU A 89 -1.09 10.30 -8.75
CA LEU A 89 -0.48 9.04 -9.22
C LEU A 89 -1.53 7.97 -9.51
N VAL A 90 -2.65 8.01 -8.79
CA VAL A 90 -3.79 7.13 -8.97
C VAL A 90 -5.08 7.97 -8.89
N LYS A 91 -6.19 7.39 -9.31
CA LYS A 91 -7.52 7.92 -9.04
C LYS A 91 -8.33 6.87 -8.29
N LEU A 92 -8.94 7.23 -7.16
CA LEU A 92 -9.81 6.31 -6.44
C LEU A 92 -11.11 6.11 -7.21
N VAL A 93 -11.58 4.86 -7.30
CA VAL A 93 -12.89 4.57 -7.90
C VAL A 93 -14.02 5.00 -6.97
N ASP A 94 -13.84 4.73 -5.68
CA ASP A 94 -14.76 5.10 -4.61
C ASP A 94 -13.99 5.85 -3.51
N VAL A 95 -14.14 7.16 -3.49
CA VAL A 95 -13.47 8.06 -2.53
C VAL A 95 -14.06 7.91 -1.12
N GLU A 96 -15.34 7.53 -0.98
CA GLU A 96 -15.97 7.39 0.35
C GLU A 96 -15.32 6.27 1.16
N LYS A 97 -14.86 5.21 0.48
CA LYS A 97 -14.26 4.03 1.09
C LYS A 97 -12.97 4.31 1.86
N THR A 98 -12.28 5.39 1.53
CA THR A 98 -11.00 5.76 2.14
C THR A 98 -11.08 7.01 3.00
N LYS A 99 -12.27 7.62 3.15
CA LYS A 99 -12.46 8.81 4.00
C LYS A 99 -12.32 8.52 5.48
N ASP A 100 -12.85 7.38 5.94
CA ASP A 100 -12.78 6.95 7.33
C ASP A 100 -12.75 5.41 7.40
N PRO A 101 -11.86 4.80 8.20
CA PRO A 101 -10.87 5.45 9.07
C PRO A 101 -9.63 5.92 8.29
N THR A 102 -8.92 6.91 8.83
CA THR A 102 -7.60 7.38 8.38
C THR A 102 -6.63 7.54 9.57
N LEU A 103 -5.32 7.54 9.29
CA LEU A 103 -4.28 7.75 10.29
C LEU A 103 -3.62 9.11 10.11
N PRO A 104 -3.15 9.74 11.19
CA PRO A 104 -2.36 10.96 11.07
C PRO A 104 -1.02 10.66 10.40
N LEU A 105 -0.57 11.56 9.53
CA LEU A 105 0.65 11.38 8.72
C LEU A 105 1.91 11.15 9.54
N ASN A 106 1.96 11.62 10.79
CA ASN A 106 3.10 11.39 11.69
C ASN A 106 3.29 9.90 12.08
N GLN A 107 2.27 9.06 11.89
CA GLN A 107 2.35 7.60 12.09
C GLN A 107 2.82 6.86 10.84
N LEU A 108 2.95 7.55 9.71
CA LEU A 108 3.50 7.04 8.46
C LEU A 108 4.91 7.61 8.27
N LYS A 109 5.86 6.75 7.92
CA LYS A 109 7.14 7.21 7.39
C LYS A 109 7.06 7.21 5.87
N ILE A 110 7.25 8.39 5.31
CA ILE A 110 7.40 8.62 3.86
C ILE A 110 8.86 9.01 3.65
N LEU A 111 9.53 8.34 2.71
CA LEU A 111 10.89 8.67 2.30
C LEU A 111 10.88 9.36 0.95
N SER A 112 11.61 10.47 0.85
CA SER A 112 11.92 11.07 -0.43
C SER A 112 12.81 10.13 -1.27
N PHE A 113 12.92 10.42 -2.57
CA PHE A 113 13.75 9.62 -3.46
C PHE A 113 15.23 9.63 -3.04
N SER A 114 15.73 10.75 -2.50
CA SER A 114 17.11 10.89 -2.04
C SER A 114 17.37 10.16 -0.72
N GLU A 115 16.40 10.15 0.20
CA GLU A 115 16.55 9.46 1.49
C GLU A 115 16.51 7.94 1.35
N LYS A 116 15.97 7.38 0.26
CA LYS A 116 15.76 5.93 0.14
C LYS A 116 17.07 5.12 0.23
N GLU A 117 18.20 5.70 -0.20
CA GLU A 117 19.51 5.04 -0.17
C GLU A 117 20.04 4.90 1.26
N GLU A 118 19.54 5.73 2.17
CA GLU A 118 19.92 5.70 3.57
C GLU A 118 19.15 4.66 4.39
N TRP A 119 18.07 4.09 3.84
CA TRP A 119 17.16 3.20 4.54
C TRP A 119 17.11 1.83 3.89
N THR A 120 17.03 0.78 4.71
CA THR A 120 16.72 -0.56 4.20
C THR A 120 15.24 -0.66 3.90
N LEU A 121 14.86 -0.72 2.62
CA LEU A 121 13.48 -0.90 2.19
C LEU A 121 13.12 -2.40 2.22
N THR A 122 12.27 -2.81 3.16
CA THR A 122 11.88 -4.22 3.33
C THR A 122 10.39 -4.41 3.08
N PRO A 123 10.00 -5.16 2.04
CA PRO A 123 8.60 -5.55 1.85
C PRO A 123 8.20 -6.62 2.87
N LYS A 124 7.10 -6.40 3.60
CA LYS A 124 6.52 -7.44 4.48
C LYS A 124 5.84 -8.57 3.70
N TYR A 125 5.53 -8.34 2.42
CA TYR A 125 4.99 -9.33 1.51
C TYR A 125 5.66 -9.21 0.14
N ASN A 126 6.13 -10.33 -0.41
CA ASN A 126 6.67 -10.38 -1.76
C ASN A 126 5.56 -10.87 -2.71
N ILE A 127 5.04 -9.96 -3.55
CA ILE A 127 4.07 -10.31 -4.59
C ILE A 127 4.79 -11.10 -5.69
N GLY A 128 4.37 -12.35 -5.87
CA GLY A 128 5.00 -13.31 -6.76
C GLY A 128 6.04 -14.14 -6.00
N LYS A 129 5.86 -15.47 -6.02
CA LYS A 129 6.92 -16.39 -5.62
C LYS A 129 8.20 -16.02 -6.41
N LYS A 130 9.32 -15.82 -5.72
CA LYS A 130 10.57 -16.36 -6.27
C LYS A 130 10.41 -17.88 -6.16
N SER A 131 9.90 -18.48 -7.23
CA SER A 131 10.20 -19.88 -7.50
C SER A 131 11.69 -20.01 -7.78
#